data_AF-A0A9D6WDN3-F1
#
_entry.id   AF-A0A9D6WDN3-F1
#
_cell.length_a   1.000
_cell.length_b   1.000
_cell.length_c   1.000
_cell.angle_alpha   90.00
_cell.angle_beta   90.00
_cell.angle_gamma   90.00
#
_symmetry.space_group_name_H-M   'P 1'
#
loop_
_entity.id
_entity.type
_entity.pdbx_description
1 polymer ?
#
loop_
_entity_poly.entity_id
_entity_poly.type
_entity_poly.pdbx_seq_one_letter_code
_entity_poly.pdbx_strand_id
1 'polypeptide(L)'
;MRRAYRPALPLLAALALSACSEASREHPFETVKSPGGAWSLSASVIDPWFPQGPHFVVIAVRDEQSGVSKRLAKTDLAYDGVPFTKQNIGIRWIGDTQALVCLRATDRPDKGVRILIKDGKPGAELKPGC
;
A
#
# COMPACT_ATOMS: atom_id res chain seq x y z
N MET A 1 33.03 -29.32 -52.24
CA MET A 1 32.44 -28.05 -52.73
C MET A 1 31.01 -27.92 -52.19
N ARG A 2 30.63 -26.69 -51.76
CA ARG A 2 29.28 -26.21 -51.36
C ARG A 2 28.82 -26.64 -49.95
N ARG A 3 28.22 -25.80 -49.11
CA ARG A 3 28.17 -24.34 -48.88
C ARG A 3 27.53 -24.22 -47.49
N ALA A 4 28.00 -23.29 -46.67
CA ALA A 4 27.43 -22.94 -45.38
C ALA A 4 25.94 -22.54 -45.45
N TYR A 5 25.19 -22.67 -44.35
CA TYR A 5 24.27 -21.63 -43.87
C TYR A 5 23.87 -21.89 -42.40
N ARG A 6 24.23 -20.95 -41.53
CA ARG A 6 23.70 -20.80 -40.17
C ARG A 6 22.37 -20.02 -40.25
N PRO A 7 21.40 -20.28 -39.37
CA PRO A 7 20.56 -19.24 -38.83
C PRO A 7 20.91 -19.09 -37.34
N ALA A 8 21.62 -18.02 -36.96
CA ALA A 8 21.01 -16.78 -36.49
C ALA A 8 20.05 -17.03 -35.31
N LEU A 9 20.60 -17.20 -34.10
CA LEU A 9 19.84 -16.99 -32.87
C LEU A 9 19.42 -15.52 -32.83
N PRO A 10 18.11 -15.19 -32.83
CA PRO A 10 17.71 -13.83 -32.58
C PRO A 10 18.01 -13.54 -31.11
N LEU A 11 18.89 -12.54 -30.89
CA LEU A 11 18.94 -11.78 -29.65
C LEU A 11 17.51 -11.30 -29.37
N LEU A 12 16.81 -11.98 -28.47
CA LEU A 12 15.62 -11.47 -27.82
C LEU A 12 16.07 -10.26 -26.98
N ALA A 13 16.14 -9.11 -27.63
CA ALA A 13 16.15 -7.81 -26.99
C ALA A 13 14.80 -7.67 -26.27
N ALA A 14 14.74 -8.18 -25.05
CA ALA A 14 13.65 -7.91 -24.13
C ALA A 14 13.65 -6.41 -23.86
N LEU A 15 12.76 -5.70 -24.57
CA LEU A 15 12.37 -4.33 -24.27
C LEU A 15 11.96 -4.26 -22.80
N ALA A 16 12.86 -3.77 -21.95
CA ALA A 16 12.52 -3.26 -20.63
C ALA A 16 11.71 -1.97 -20.84
N LEU A 17 10.42 -2.12 -21.15
CA LEU A 17 9.42 -1.09 -20.94
C LEU A 17 9.42 -0.79 -19.45
N SER A 18 10.18 0.22 -19.04
CA SER A 18 10.10 0.83 -17.73
C SER A 18 8.70 1.41 -17.58
N ALA A 19 7.78 0.56 -17.13
CA ALA A 19 6.52 1.00 -16.60
C ALA A 19 6.85 2.02 -15.52
N CYS A 20 6.52 3.29 -15.79
CA CYS A 20 6.30 4.31 -14.77
C CYS A 20 5.06 3.86 -13.97
N SER A 21 5.23 2.79 -13.22
CA SER A 21 4.18 2.12 -12.51
C SER A 21 3.88 2.92 -11.26
N GLU A 22 2.63 2.92 -10.85
CA GLU A 22 2.17 3.56 -9.61
C GLU A 22 3.01 3.18 -8.37
N ALA A 23 3.66 2.01 -8.40
CA ALA A 23 4.60 1.57 -7.39
C ALA A 23 5.82 2.50 -7.20
N SER A 24 6.23 3.28 -8.21
CA SER A 24 7.34 4.23 -8.07
C SER A 24 6.96 5.53 -7.34
N ARG A 25 5.66 5.79 -7.15
CA ARG A 25 5.12 6.94 -6.41
C ARG A 25 4.60 6.56 -5.03
N GLU A 26 4.58 5.27 -4.73
CA GLU A 26 4.21 4.78 -3.41
C GLU A 26 5.42 4.88 -2.48
N HIS A 27 5.26 5.58 -1.35
CA HIS A 27 6.28 5.70 -0.33
C HIS A 27 5.73 5.31 1.04
N PRO A 28 6.54 4.67 1.90
CA PRO A 28 6.11 4.25 3.22
C PRO A 28 5.80 5.47 4.09
N PHE A 29 4.72 5.38 4.88
CA PHE A 29 4.34 6.42 5.83
C PHE A 29 4.58 5.96 7.28
N GLU A 30 3.93 4.87 7.68
CA GLU A 30 4.04 4.35 9.04
C GLU A 30 3.86 2.83 9.06
N THR A 31 4.57 2.16 9.97
CA THR A 31 4.38 0.73 10.27
C THR A 31 4.30 0.53 11.78
N VAL A 32 3.29 -0.19 12.24
CA VAL A 32 3.04 -0.47 13.66
C VAL A 32 2.84 -1.96 13.87
N LYS A 33 3.60 -2.55 14.80
CA LYS A 33 3.43 -3.96 15.19
C LYS A 33 2.23 -4.16 16.10
N SER A 34 1.55 -5.30 15.96
CA SER A 34 0.52 -5.71 16.92
C SER A 34 1.14 -5.95 18.29
N PRO A 35 0.37 -5.86 19.40
CA PRO A 35 0.91 -6.01 20.75
C PRO A 35 1.67 -7.33 20.96
N GLY A 36 1.13 -8.44 20.46
CA GLY A 36 1.78 -9.75 20.47
C GLY A 36 2.84 -9.97 19.39
N GLY A 37 3.08 -8.98 18.51
CA GLY A 37 4.16 -8.99 17.53
C GLY A 37 3.99 -9.96 16.35
N ALA A 38 2.90 -10.72 16.27
CA ALA A 38 2.63 -11.65 15.17
C ALA A 38 2.33 -10.94 13.84
N TRP A 39 1.89 -9.69 13.90
CA TRP A 39 1.48 -8.91 12.74
C TRP A 39 2.11 -7.52 12.75
N SER A 40 2.34 -6.96 11.57
CA SER A 40 2.58 -5.53 11.42
C SER A 40 1.60 -4.92 10.42
N LEU A 41 1.08 -3.75 10.76
CA LEU A 41 0.21 -2.97 9.88
C LEU A 41 1.00 -1.78 9.36
N SER A 42 0.98 -1.57 8.05
CA SER A 42 1.66 -0.46 7.40
C SER A 42 0.69 0.39 6.59
N ALA A 43 0.87 1.70 6.63
CA ALA A 43 0.31 2.65 5.70
C ALA A 43 1.42 3.18 4.78
N SER A 44 1.12 3.27 3.49
CA SER A 44 1.91 3.97 2.48
C SER A 44 1.04 5.00 1.78
N VAL A 45 1.67 6.04 1.25
CA VAL A 45 1.03 7.10 0.48
C VAL A 45 1.47 6.99 -0.97
N ILE A 46 0.54 7.17 -1.89
CA ILE A 46 0.79 7.26 -3.33
C ILE A 46 0.54 8.69 -3.76
N ASP A 47 1.59 9.35 -4.26
CA ASP A 47 1.49 10.70 -4.80
C ASP A 47 0.70 10.71 -6.12
N PRO A 48 -0.07 11.78 -6.41
CA PRO A 48 -0.83 11.87 -7.64
C PRO A 48 0.08 11.98 -8.86
N TRP A 49 -0.43 11.55 -10.02
CA TRP A 49 0.31 11.67 -11.28
C TRP A 49 0.38 13.12 -11.78
N PHE A 50 -0.67 13.90 -11.47
CA PHE A 50 -0.77 15.32 -11.79
C PHE A 50 -0.84 16.14 -10.50
N PRO A 51 -0.34 17.39 -10.47
CA PRO A 51 -0.29 18.20 -9.24
C PRO A 51 -1.62 18.37 -8.49
N GLN A 52 -2.76 18.20 -9.18
CA GLN A 52 -4.10 18.35 -8.60
C GLN A 52 -4.83 17.01 -8.40
N GLY A 53 -4.16 15.87 -8.59
CA GLY A 53 -4.77 14.56 -8.40
C GLY A 53 -4.91 14.18 -6.92
N PRO A 54 -5.76 13.18 -6.60
CA PRO A 54 -5.88 12.69 -5.24
C PRO A 54 -4.63 11.91 -4.83
N HIS A 55 -4.23 12.05 -3.57
CA HIS A 55 -3.32 11.11 -2.94
C HIS A 55 -4.10 9.86 -2.54
N PHE A 56 -3.44 8.71 -2.56
CA PHE A 56 -4.04 7.47 -2.05
C PHE A 56 -3.26 6.96 -0.86
N VAL A 57 -3.97 6.45 0.13
CA VAL A 57 -3.39 5.68 1.23
C VAL A 57 -3.62 4.21 0.95
N VAL A 58 -2.53 3.44 0.96
CA VAL A 58 -2.57 1.98 0.89
C VAL A 58 -2.30 1.43 2.28
N ILE A 59 -3.16 0.51 2.71
CA ILE A 59 -3.02 -0.18 3.98
C ILE A 59 -2.67 -1.63 3.67
N ALA A 60 -1.57 -2.10 4.24
CA ALA A 60 -1.12 -3.47 4.12
C ALA A 60 -0.88 -4.06 5.50
N VAL A 61 -1.02 -5.38 5.60
CA VAL A 61 -0.64 -6.15 6.78
C VAL A 61 0.42 -7.15 6.39
N ARG A 62 1.37 -7.37 7.30
CA ARG A 62 2.38 -8.39 7.18
C ARG A 62 2.25 -9.38 8.32
N ASP A 63 2.29 -10.65 7.97
CA ASP A 63 2.54 -11.74 8.92
C ASP A 63 4.03 -11.77 9.23
N GLU A 64 4.41 -11.58 10.49
CA GLU A 64 5.81 -11.52 10.90
C GLU A 64 6.46 -12.92 10.92
N GLN A 65 5.67 -13.99 11.03
CA GLN A 65 6.17 -15.36 11.02
C GLN A 65 6.46 -15.83 9.58
N SER A 66 5.51 -15.64 8.66
CA SER A 66 5.68 -16.05 7.26
C SER A 66 6.39 -15.00 6.40
N GLY A 67 6.47 -13.75 6.87
CA GLY A 67 7.01 -12.61 6.13
C GLY A 67 6.10 -12.09 5.03
N VAL A 68 4.96 -12.74 4.79
CA VAL A 68 4.00 -12.42 3.71
C VAL A 68 3.31 -11.10 4.00
N SER A 69 3.32 -10.19 3.03
CA SER A 69 2.59 -8.92 3.08
C SER A 69 1.39 -8.94 2.13
N LYS A 70 0.25 -8.42 2.58
CA LYS A 70 -0.99 -8.33 1.81
C LYS A 70 -1.56 -6.91 1.90
N ARG A 71 -1.82 -6.30 0.75
CA ARG A 71 -2.60 -5.06 0.65
C ARG A 71 -4.06 -5.35 1.00
N LEU A 72 -4.62 -4.61 1.94
CA LEU A 72 -5.98 -4.80 2.45
C LEU A 72 -6.93 -3.72 1.94
N ALA A 73 -6.45 -2.48 1.81
CA ALA A 73 -7.26 -1.37 1.33
C ALA A 73 -6.41 -0.36 0.57
N LYS A 74 -7.05 0.34 -0.37
CA LYS A 74 -6.54 1.55 -1.04
C LYS A 74 -7.68 2.55 -1.07
N THR A 75 -7.45 3.75 -0.57
CA THR A 75 -8.49 4.80 -0.52
C THR A 75 -7.88 6.17 -0.72
N ASP A 76 -8.67 7.09 -1.27
CA ASP A 76 -8.29 8.48 -1.45
C ASP A 76 -8.24 9.22 -0.10
N LEU A 77 -7.24 10.07 0.04
CA LEU A 77 -7.13 11.04 1.13
C LEU A 77 -6.90 12.41 0.51
N ALA A 78 -7.81 13.35 0.78
CA ALA A 78 -7.66 14.71 0.26
C ALA A 78 -6.41 15.36 0.88
N TYR A 79 -5.65 16.05 0.04
CA TYR A 79 -4.42 16.74 0.39
C TYR A 79 -4.64 18.23 0.17
N ASP A 80 -4.36 19.02 1.19
CA ASP A 80 -4.60 20.47 1.24
C ASP A 80 -3.34 21.30 0.94
N GLY A 81 -2.23 20.63 0.59
CA GLY A 81 -0.94 21.29 0.35
C GLY A 81 0.09 21.06 1.46
N VAL A 82 -0.31 20.50 2.60
CA VAL A 82 0.59 20.22 3.74
C VAL A 82 0.94 18.73 3.80
N PRO A 83 2.23 18.35 4.00
CA PRO A 83 2.62 16.95 4.12
C PRO A 83 1.78 16.19 5.15
N PHE A 84 1.38 14.96 4.81
CA PHE A 84 0.61 14.14 5.74
C PHE A 84 1.37 13.91 7.05
N THR A 85 0.63 13.98 8.15
CA THR A 85 1.13 13.71 9.49
C THR A 85 0.34 12.59 10.15
N LYS A 86 0.74 12.17 11.35
CA LYS A 86 -0.02 11.18 12.15
C LYS A 86 -1.41 11.66 12.56
N GLN A 87 -1.70 12.96 12.39
CA GLN A 87 -3.05 13.51 12.57
C GLN A 87 -3.95 13.16 11.38
N ASN A 88 -3.36 13.04 10.18
CA ASN A 88 -4.07 12.69 8.96
C ASN A 88 -4.18 11.17 8.77
N ILE A 89 -3.13 10.42 9.10
CA ILE A 89 -3.08 8.97 8.97
C ILE A 89 -2.62 8.39 10.30
N GLY A 90 -3.56 7.83 11.06
CA GLY A 90 -3.27 7.24 12.37
C GLY A 90 -3.51 5.73 12.38
N ILE A 91 -2.51 4.93 12.75
CA ILE A 91 -2.65 3.49 12.94
C ILE A 91 -2.74 3.16 14.43
N ARG A 92 -3.73 2.36 14.83
CA ARG A 92 -3.86 1.86 16.20
C ARG A 92 -4.30 0.40 16.24
N TRP A 93 -3.56 -0.43 16.96
CA TRP A 93 -4.02 -1.75 17.36
C TRP A 93 -4.96 -1.65 18.57
N ILE A 94 -6.07 -2.36 18.49
CA ILE A 94 -7.06 -2.49 19.57
C ILE A 94 -6.84 -3.82 20.33
N GLY A 95 -6.27 -4.82 19.65
CA GLY A 95 -5.79 -6.08 20.21
C GLY A 95 -4.82 -6.75 19.25
N ASP A 96 -4.45 -8.01 19.47
CA ASP A 96 -3.44 -8.70 18.64
C ASP A 96 -3.87 -8.94 17.19
N THR A 97 -5.18 -9.00 16.95
CA THR A 97 -5.78 -9.35 15.66
C THR A 97 -6.74 -8.29 15.14
N GLN A 98 -6.83 -7.13 15.81
CA GLN A 98 -7.72 -6.05 15.43
C GLN A 98 -7.03 -4.70 15.47
N ALA A 99 -7.16 -3.93 14.40
CA ALA A 99 -6.65 -2.56 14.31
C ALA A 99 -7.65 -1.62 13.65
N LEU A 100 -7.38 -0.33 13.80
CA LEU A 100 -8.09 0.76 13.15
C LEU A 100 -7.06 1.69 12.51
N VAL A 101 -7.33 2.10 11.27
CA VAL A 101 -6.59 3.17 10.60
C VAL A 101 -7.52 4.35 10.40
N CYS A 102 -7.20 5.47 11.04
CA CYS A 102 -7.94 6.72 10.88
C CYS A 102 -7.34 7.55 9.75
N LEU A 103 -8.21 8.01 8.86
CA LEU A 103 -7.86 8.82 7.70
C LEU A 103 -8.65 10.12 7.79
N ARG A 104 -7.95 11.19 8.17
CA ARG A 104 -8.51 12.54 8.37
C ARG A 104 -8.03 13.48 7.28
N ALA A 105 -8.97 13.90 6.45
CA ALA A 105 -8.77 14.91 5.44
C ALA A 105 -9.20 16.27 5.99
N THR A 106 -8.50 17.33 5.62
CA THR A 106 -8.84 18.69 6.07
C THR A 106 -10.23 19.14 5.58
N ASP A 107 -10.59 18.78 4.34
CA ASP A 107 -11.81 19.27 3.68
C ASP A 107 -12.81 18.15 3.31
N ARG A 108 -12.65 16.95 3.85
CA ARG A 108 -13.56 15.81 3.58
C ARG A 108 -13.90 15.06 4.86
N PRO A 109 -15.06 14.36 4.91
CA PRO A 109 -15.38 13.51 6.04
C PRO A 109 -14.28 12.49 6.32
N ASP A 110 -13.97 12.31 7.60
CA ASP A 110 -13.06 11.29 8.08
C ASP A 110 -13.50 9.89 7.63
N LYS A 111 -12.52 9.03 7.39
CA LYS A 111 -12.72 7.61 7.09
C LYS A 111 -11.94 6.77 8.08
N GLY A 112 -12.49 5.62 8.43
CA GLY A 112 -11.84 4.60 9.24
C GLY A 112 -11.69 3.32 8.45
N VAL A 113 -10.54 2.67 8.54
CA VAL A 113 -10.35 1.31 8.02
C VAL A 113 -10.20 0.38 9.20
N ARG A 114 -11.23 -0.42 9.45
CA ARG A 114 -11.19 -1.46 10.47
C ARG A 114 -10.51 -2.69 9.90
N ILE A 115 -9.47 -3.15 10.57
CA ILE A 115 -8.75 -4.37 10.22
C ILE A 115 -9.11 -5.46 11.22
N LEU A 116 -9.46 -6.63 10.70
CA LEU A 116 -9.69 -7.84 11.50
C LEU A 116 -8.95 -9.01 10.88
N ILE A 117 -8.23 -9.73 11.73
CA ILE A 117 -7.51 -10.95 11.36
C ILE A 117 -8.24 -12.12 12.01
N LYS A 118 -8.85 -12.97 11.20
CA LYS A 118 -9.59 -14.14 11.66
C LYS A 118 -9.01 -15.38 11.01
N ASP A 119 -8.64 -16.38 11.81
CA ASP A 119 -8.06 -17.65 11.34
C ASP A 119 -6.84 -17.44 10.42
N GLY A 120 -5.96 -16.49 10.79
CA GLY A 120 -4.79 -16.10 10.00
C GLY A 120 -5.10 -15.32 8.72
N LYS A 121 -6.37 -15.01 8.45
CA LYS A 121 -6.80 -14.30 7.24
C LYS A 121 -7.13 -12.85 7.59
N PRO A 122 -6.33 -11.88 7.11
CA PRO A 122 -6.63 -10.48 7.31
C PRO A 122 -7.69 -9.97 6.31
N GLY A 123 -8.62 -9.21 6.85
CA GLY A 123 -9.64 -8.44 6.11
C GLY A 123 -9.67 -6.98 6.56
N ALA A 124 -10.22 -6.13 5.70
CA ALA A 124 -10.42 -4.71 5.96
C ALA A 124 -11.84 -4.29 5.61
N GLU A 125 -12.36 -3.34 6.37
CA GLU A 125 -13.65 -2.71 6.12
C GLU A 125 -13.50 -1.18 6.22
N LEU A 126 -13.89 -0.47 5.17
CA LEU A 126 -13.93 1.00 5.17
C LEU A 126 -15.24 1.47 5.81
N LYS A 127 -15.14 2.38 6.76
CA LYS A 127 -16.25 2.97 7.51
C LYS A 127 -16.19 4.50 7.43
N PRO A 128 -17.35 5.18 7.47
CA PRO A 128 -17.39 6.62 7.72
C PRO A 128 -16.93 6.89 9.15
N GLY A 129 -16.09 7.90 9.32
CA GLY A 129 -15.54 8.29 10.61
C GLY A 129 -14.46 7.35 11.15
N CYS A 130 -13.77 7.85 12.17
CA CYS A 130 -12.91 7.12 13.08
C CYS A 130 -13.30 7.54 14.50
#